data_AF-A0A7V6YX65-F1
#
_entry.id   AF-A0A7V6YX65-F1
#
_cell.length_a   1.000
_cell.length_b   1.000
_cell.length_c   1.000
_cell.angle_alpha   90.00
_cell.angle_beta   90.00
_cell.angle_gamma   90.00
#
_symmetry.space_group_name_H-M   'P 1'
#
loop_
_entity.id
_entity.type
_entity.pdbx_description
1 polymer ?
#
loop_
_entity_poly.entity_id
_entity_poly.type
_entity_poly.pdbx_seq_one_letter_code
_entity_poly.pdbx_strand_id
1 'polypeptide(L)'
;MDADERDIYNYLKSVPNQFISAKEISRRASGKRRYREEPGWAIPVLARMVEKSLIESDSTNHYRVVTNGKSGRPKKWISPHIRRILEKSGKDFQHVIRLSDDDDDILFDERMKKLEEEEKKEREKGKGK
;
A
#
# COMPACT_ATOMS: atom_id res chain seq x y z
N MET A 1 -13.06 -0.88 -19.44
CA MET A 1 -11.69 -0.57 -19.01
C MET A 1 -10.81 -0.72 -20.23
N ASP A 2 -10.31 0.39 -20.75
CA ASP A 2 -9.39 0.40 -21.90
C ASP A 2 -8.03 -0.19 -21.51
N ALA A 3 -7.19 -0.53 -22.50
CA ALA A 3 -5.84 -1.05 -22.24
C ALA A 3 -5.02 -0.08 -21.36
N ASP A 4 -5.08 1.20 -21.68
CA ASP A 4 -4.39 2.27 -20.96
C ASP A 4 -4.88 2.41 -19.52
N GLU A 5 -6.20 2.36 -19.32
CA GLU A 5 -6.82 2.41 -17.99
C GLU A 5 -6.37 1.19 -17.15
N ARG A 6 -6.23 0.02 -17.79
CA ARG A 6 -5.77 -1.21 -17.14
C ARG A 6 -4.31 -1.10 -16.69
N ASP A 7 -3.45 -0.59 -17.55
CA ASP A 7 -2.02 -0.43 -17.26
C ASP A 7 -1.81 0.52 -16.06
N ILE A 8 -2.49 1.67 -16.08
CA ILE A 8 -2.46 2.64 -14.97
C ILE A 8 -3.01 2.03 -13.69
N TYR A 9 -4.15 1.33 -13.78
CA TYR A 9 -4.78 0.71 -12.61
C TYR A 9 -3.91 -0.38 -11.98
N ASN A 10 -3.30 -1.25 -12.80
CA ASN A 10 -2.40 -2.30 -12.32
C ASN A 10 -1.16 -1.70 -11.64
N TYR A 11 -0.59 -0.64 -12.21
CA TYR A 11 0.54 0.05 -11.60
C TYR A 11 0.16 0.66 -10.25
N LEU A 12 -0.91 1.45 -10.17
CA LEU A 12 -1.34 2.05 -8.91
C LEU A 12 -1.76 1.00 -7.87
N LYS A 13 -2.31 -0.14 -8.30
CA LYS A 13 -2.63 -1.27 -7.40
C LYS A 13 -1.39 -1.91 -6.79
N SER A 14 -0.25 -1.87 -7.47
CA SER A 14 1.02 -2.42 -6.95
C SER A 14 1.67 -1.54 -5.88
N VAL A 15 1.30 -0.25 -5.82
CA VAL A 15 1.78 0.72 -4.84
C VAL A 15 0.62 1.23 -3.97
N PRO A 16 0.05 0.37 -3.10
CA PRO A 16 -1.06 0.78 -2.24
C PRO A 16 -0.63 1.89 -1.27
N ASN A 17 -1.60 2.70 -0.83
CA ASN A 17 -1.44 3.78 0.17
C ASN A 17 -0.56 4.98 -0.22
N GLN A 18 -0.02 5.03 -1.44
CA GLN A 18 0.78 6.16 -1.90
C GLN A 18 0.08 6.95 -3.01
N PHE A 19 0.19 8.27 -2.94
CA PHE A 19 -0.19 9.19 -4.00
C PHE A 19 0.98 9.34 -4.99
N ILE A 20 0.75 9.02 -6.26
CA ILE A 20 1.78 9.03 -7.30
C ILE A 20 1.51 10.11 -8.33
N SER A 21 2.55 10.85 -8.74
CA SER A 21 2.42 11.92 -9.74
C SER A 21 2.08 11.38 -11.13
N ALA A 22 1.34 12.15 -11.93
CA ALA A 22 1.04 11.80 -13.33
C ALA A 22 2.29 11.45 -14.15
N LYS A 23 3.39 12.19 -13.95
CA LYS A 23 4.66 11.98 -14.67
C LYS A 23 5.26 10.61 -14.37
N GLU A 24 5.21 10.20 -13.10
CA GLU A 24 5.74 8.89 -12.70
C GLU A 24 4.85 7.75 -13.20
N ILE A 25 3.53 7.95 -13.22
CA ILE A 25 2.58 7.02 -13.82
C ILE A 25 2.86 6.87 -15.32
N SER A 26 3.00 7.97 -16.07
CA SER A 26 3.33 7.91 -17.51
C SER A 26 4.61 7.14 -17.80
N ARG A 27 5.59 7.20 -16.89
CA ARG A 27 6.91 6.57 -17.03
C ARG A 27 6.92 5.09 -16.66
N ARG A 28 6.15 4.70 -15.63
CA ARG A 28 6.19 3.34 -15.05
C ARG A 28 5.01 2.45 -15.42
N ALA A 29 3.82 3.02 -15.63
CA ALA A 29 2.63 2.23 -15.92
C ALA A 29 2.66 1.62 -17.33
N SER A 30 3.29 2.32 -18.28
CA SER A 30 3.48 1.81 -19.64
C SER A 30 4.97 1.66 -19.96
N GLY A 31 5.26 0.79 -20.92
CA GLY A 31 6.63 0.50 -21.33
C GLY A 31 7.39 1.72 -21.84
N LYS A 32 8.72 1.64 -21.81
CA LYS A 32 9.67 2.70 -22.20
C LYS A 32 9.40 3.33 -23.58
N ARG A 33 8.77 2.58 -24.50
CA ARG A 33 8.44 3.05 -25.86
C ARG A 33 7.42 4.19 -25.82
N ARG A 34 6.32 4.00 -25.10
CA ARG A 34 5.19 4.92 -25.10
C ARG A 34 5.53 6.25 -24.43
N TYR A 35 6.27 6.20 -23.32
CA TYR A 35 6.75 7.40 -22.66
C TYR A 35 7.69 8.25 -23.53
N ARG A 36 8.45 7.63 -24.46
CA ARG A 36 9.32 8.35 -25.39
C ARG A 36 8.53 9.07 -26.48
N GLU A 37 7.46 8.42 -26.96
CA GLU A 37 6.58 8.98 -27.98
C GLU A 37 5.72 10.12 -27.41
N GLU A 38 5.13 9.89 -26.23
CA GLU A 38 4.24 10.86 -25.58
C GLU A 38 4.43 10.84 -24.06
N PRO A 39 5.25 11.73 -23.47
CA PRO A 39 5.50 11.75 -22.03
C PRO A 39 4.26 12.01 -21.17
N GLY A 40 3.23 12.64 -21.75
CA GLY A 40 1.98 13.03 -21.10
C GLY A 40 0.81 12.07 -21.33
N TRP A 41 1.02 10.90 -21.94
CA TRP A 41 -0.07 10.02 -22.41
C TRP A 41 -1.07 9.63 -21.30
N ALA A 42 -0.62 9.53 -20.05
CA ALA A 42 -1.48 9.14 -18.95
C ALA A 42 -2.45 10.25 -18.51
N ILE A 43 -2.16 11.53 -18.77
CA ILE A 43 -2.96 12.67 -18.30
C ILE A 43 -4.43 12.61 -18.75
N PRO A 44 -4.74 12.47 -20.05
CA PRO A 44 -6.14 12.38 -20.50
C PRO A 44 -6.85 11.12 -19.98
N VAL A 45 -6.11 10.03 -19.76
CA VAL A 45 -6.65 8.77 -19.22
C VAL A 45 -6.96 8.92 -17.73
N LEU A 46 -6.06 9.54 -16.96
CA LEU A 46 -6.24 9.83 -15.55
C LEU A 46 -7.47 10.71 -15.31
N ALA A 47 -7.66 11.77 -16.10
CA ALA A 47 -8.84 12.63 -16.01
C ALA A 47 -10.15 11.83 -16.16
N ARG A 48 -10.23 10.96 -17.18
CA ARG A 48 -11.36 10.05 -17.38
C ARG A 48 -11.54 9.05 -16.23
N MET A 49 -10.44 8.54 -15.66
CA MET A 49 -10.50 7.59 -14.55
C MET A 49 -10.96 8.24 -13.23
N VAL A 50 -10.60 9.51 -13.00
CA VAL A 50 -11.11 10.32 -11.88
C VAL A 50 -12.60 10.56 -12.04
N GLU A 51 -13.06 10.92 -13.23
CA GLU A 51 -14.49 11.11 -13.51
C GLU A 51 -15.31 9.83 -13.25
N LYS A 52 -14.74 8.65 -13.59
CA LYS A 52 -15.34 7.34 -13.29
C LYS A 52 -15.22 6.92 -11.82
N SER A 53 -14.61 7.75 -10.96
CA SER A 53 -14.34 7.44 -9.54
C SER A 53 -13.57 6.13 -9.33
N LEU A 54 -12.70 5.76 -10.28
CA LEU A 54 -11.81 4.59 -10.16
C LEU A 54 -10.53 4.93 -9.38
N ILE A 55 -10.11 6.19 -9.46
CA ILE A 55 -8.93 6.74 -8.80
C ILE A 55 -9.29 8.08 -8.16
N GLU A 56 -8.59 8.40 -7.08
CA GLU A 56 -8.64 9.70 -6.41
C GLU A 56 -7.48 10.56 -6.88
N SER A 57 -7.72 11.86 -7.02
CA SER A 57 -6.70 12.87 -7.30
C SER A 57 -6.57 13.86 -6.14
N ASP A 58 -5.34 14.18 -5.76
CA ASP A 58 -5.02 15.26 -4.84
C ASP A 58 -4.88 16.62 -5.56
N SER A 59 -4.95 17.71 -4.81
CA SER A 59 -4.71 19.10 -5.20
C SER A 59 -3.39 19.31 -5.97
N THR A 60 -2.41 18.44 -5.76
CA THR A 60 -1.07 18.49 -6.37
C THR A 60 -0.93 17.60 -7.62
N ASN A 61 -2.03 17.10 -8.21
CA ASN A 61 -2.02 16.15 -9.34
C ASN A 61 -1.28 14.83 -9.04
N HIS A 62 -1.46 14.32 -7.82
CA HIS A 62 -1.09 12.96 -7.47
C HIS A 62 -2.32 12.07 -7.40
N TYR A 63 -2.16 10.79 -7.72
CA TYR A 63 -3.26 9.85 -7.91
C TYR A 63 -3.07 8.60 -7.06
N ARG A 64 -4.17 8.04 -6.57
CA ARG A 64 -4.21 6.69 -5.97
C ARG A 64 -5.48 5.94 -6.39
N VAL A 65 -5.46 4.61 -6.28
CA VAL A 65 -6.67 3.80 -6.48
C VAL A 65 -7.64 4.03 -5.32
N VAL A 66 -8.92 4.19 -5.63
CA VAL A 66 -9.97 4.22 -4.62
C VAL A 66 -10.09 2.84 -3.99
N THR A 67 -9.57 2.69 -2.77
CA THR A 67 -9.79 1.49 -1.98
C THR A 67 -11.14 1.63 -1.30
N ASN A 68 -12.21 1.11 -1.91
CA ASN A 68 -13.53 1.04 -1.29
C ASN A 68 -13.52 0.09 -0.08
N GLY A 69 -12.81 0.39 1.02
CA GLY A 69 -12.84 -0.27 2.34
C GLY A 69 -12.78 -1.80 2.41
N LYS A 70 -12.58 -2.49 1.29
CA LYS A 70 -12.81 -3.93 1.09
C LYS A 70 -11.55 -4.64 0.64
N SER A 71 -10.37 -4.11 0.93
CA SER A 71 -9.14 -4.92 0.96
C SER A 71 -9.12 -5.84 2.19
N GLY A 72 -10.28 -6.41 2.55
CA GLY A 72 -10.32 -7.58 3.41
C GLY A 72 -9.56 -8.67 2.68
N ARG A 73 -8.55 -9.24 3.36
CA ARG A 73 -7.71 -10.32 2.84
C ARG A 73 -8.61 -11.34 2.12
N PRO A 74 -8.33 -11.74 0.87
CA PRO A 74 -9.14 -12.76 0.22
C PRO A 74 -9.20 -13.97 1.16
N LYS A 75 -10.40 -14.49 1.41
CA LYS A 75 -10.58 -15.67 2.29
C LYS A 75 -9.66 -16.77 1.76
N LYS A 76 -8.60 -17.09 2.52
CA LYS A 76 -7.61 -18.09 2.12
C LYS A 76 -8.36 -19.39 1.87
N TRP A 77 -8.18 -19.97 0.69
CA TRP A 77 -8.74 -21.29 0.40
C TRP A 77 -8.01 -22.31 1.27
N ILE A 78 -8.77 -23.07 2.05
CA ILE A 78 -8.25 -24.12 2.92
C ILE A 78 -8.73 -25.45 2.35
N SER A 79 -7.80 -26.36 2.10
CA SER A 79 -8.14 -27.69 1.60
C SER A 79 -9.04 -28.43 2.62
N PRO A 80 -9.91 -29.35 2.16
CA PRO A 80 -10.80 -30.09 3.06
C PRO A 80 -10.07 -30.84 4.19
N HIS A 81 -8.84 -31.30 3.93
CA HIS A 81 -8.02 -32.01 4.90
C HIS A 81 -7.49 -31.06 5.99
N ILE A 82 -6.95 -29.89 5.59
CA ILE A 82 -6.44 -28.88 6.53
C ILE A 82 -7.59 -28.33 7.38
N ARG A 83 -8.79 -28.15 6.79
CA ARG A 83 -9.98 -27.71 7.54
C ARG A 83 -10.30 -28.67 8.70
N ARG A 84 -10.28 -29.98 8.46
CA ARG A 84 -10.53 -30.99 9.51
C ARG A 84 -9.48 -30.96 10.62
N ILE A 85 -8.21 -30.69 10.28
CA ILE A 85 -7.13 -30.58 11.27
C ILE A 85 -7.34 -29.34 12.15
N LEU A 86 -7.66 -28.19 11.53
CA LEU A 86 -7.92 -26.94 12.24
C LEU A 86 -9.12 -27.06 13.20
N GLU A 87 -10.22 -27.66 12.74
CA GLU A 87 -11.42 -27.91 13.56
C GLU A 87 -11.12 -28.84 14.74
N LYS A 88 -10.39 -29.93 14.53
CA LYS A 88 -9.99 -30.86 15.59
C LYS A 88 -9.02 -30.25 16.59
N SER A 89 -8.18 -29.30 16.15
CA SER A 89 -7.21 -28.65 17.02
C SER A 89 -7.85 -27.70 18.03
N GLY A 90 -9.09 -27.23 17.81
CA GLY A 90 -9.80 -26.30 18.70
C GLY A 90 -9.10 -24.96 18.93
N LYS A 91 -8.09 -24.62 18.10
CA LYS A 91 -7.24 -23.44 18.24
C LYS A 91 -7.56 -22.45 17.14
N ASP A 92 -7.66 -21.17 17.50
CA ASP A 92 -7.71 -20.08 16.54
C ASP A 92 -6.30 -19.71 16.09
N PHE A 93 -6.03 -19.89 14.79
CA PHE A 93 -4.73 -19.55 14.18
C PHE A 93 -4.82 -18.29 13.31
N GLN A 94 -5.89 -17.49 13.41
CA GLN A 94 -6.05 -16.29 12.58
C GLN A 94 -4.93 -15.27 12.79
N HIS A 95 -4.26 -15.31 13.95
CA HIS A 95 -3.21 -14.39 14.36
C HIS A 95 -1.79 -14.95 14.29
N VAL A 96 -1.62 -16.25 14.01
CA VAL A 96 -0.33 -16.95 14.15
C VAL A 96 0.52 -16.87 12.87
N ILE A 97 -0.09 -16.57 11.73
CA ILE A 97 0.63 -16.45 10.46
C ILE A 97 0.76 -14.97 10.09
N ARG A 98 1.76 -14.30 10.68
CA ARG A 98 2.37 -13.10 10.10
C ARG A 98 3.44 -13.58 9.11
N LEU A 99 3.11 -13.56 7.83
CA LEU A 99 4.12 -13.65 6.76
C LEU A 99 4.37 -12.20 6.36
N SER A 100 5.50 -11.66 6.79
CA SER A 100 6.10 -10.36 6.44
C SER A 100 6.05 -10.15 4.93
N ASP A 101 5.55 -9.02 4.41
CA ASP A 101 6.39 -7.85 4.12
C ASP A 101 6.21 -6.63 5.06
N ASP A 102 5.26 -6.66 6.01
CA ASP A 102 4.93 -5.49 6.86
C ASP A 102 5.67 -5.47 8.23
N ASP A 103 6.60 -6.40 8.50
CA ASP A 103 7.25 -6.51 9.82
C ASP A 103 8.33 -5.44 10.10
N ASP A 104 8.72 -4.63 9.11
CA ASP A 104 9.68 -3.52 9.30
C ASP A 104 9.05 -2.31 10.01
N ASP A 105 7.75 -2.05 9.83
CA ASP A 105 7.08 -0.85 10.36
C ASP A 105 6.82 -0.95 11.87
N ILE A 106 6.49 -2.14 12.37
CA ILE A 106 6.23 -2.35 13.82
C ILE A 106 7.54 -2.22 14.62
N LEU A 107 8.67 -2.64 14.04
CA LEU A 107 9.98 -2.58 14.71
C LEU A 107 10.51 -1.14 14.82
N PHE A 108 10.16 -0.26 13.88
CA PHE A 108 10.56 1.15 13.90
C PHE A 108 9.84 1.93 15.01
N ASP A 109 8.55 1.67 15.20
CA ASP A 109 7.69 2.38 16.16
C ASP A 109 8.09 2.09 17.62
N GLU A 110 8.41 0.82 17.93
CA GLU A 110 8.89 0.44 19.27
C GLU A 110 10.29 0.99 19.55
N ARG A 111 11.16 1.02 18.53
CA ARG A 111 12.52 1.57 18.64
C ARG A 111 12.50 3.09 18.86
N MET A 112 11.62 3.82 18.19
CA MET A 112 11.48 5.27 18.38
C MET A 112 10.96 5.63 19.77
N LYS A 113 9.95 4.92 20.28
CA LYS A 113 9.47 5.11 21.65
C LYS A 113 10.57 4.89 22.69
N LYS A 114 11.42 3.87 22.47
CA LYS A 114 12.54 3.59 23.36
C LYS A 114 13.60 4.70 23.34
N LEU A 115 13.91 5.25 22.18
CA LEU A 115 14.84 6.38 22.05
C LEU A 115 14.29 7.66 22.68
N GLU A 116 13.00 7.95 22.51
CA GLU A 116 12.34 9.11 23.15
C GLU A 116 12.30 8.99 24.68
N GLU A 117 12.09 7.78 25.20
CA GLU A 117 12.16 7.52 26.65
C GLU A 117 13.59 7.67 27.20
N GLU A 118 14.60 7.24 26.45
CA GLU A 118 16.01 7.41 26.83
C GLU A 118 16.42 8.89 26.83
N GLU A 119 16.04 9.66 25.80
CA GLU A 119 16.33 11.10 25.74
C GLU A 119 15.63 11.88 26.87
N LYS A 120 14.39 11.50 27.23
CA LYS A 120 13.70 12.09 28.38
C LYS A 120 14.43 11.81 29.69
N LYS A 121 14.93 10.59 29.90
CA LYS A 121 15.71 10.22 31.10
C LYS A 121 17.03 10.96 31.20
N GLU A 122 17.70 11.25 30.08
CA GLU A 122 18.93 12.05 30.09
C GLU A 122 18.66 13.53 30.40
N ARG A 123 17.58 14.10 29.86
CA ARG A 123 17.16 15.48 30.17
C ARG A 123 16.79 15.68 31.64
N GLU A 124 16.22 14.67 32.28
CA GLU A 124 15.91 14.72 33.72
C GLU A 124 17.16 14.55 34.60
N LYS A 125 18.15 13.75 34.18
CA LYS A 125 19.43 13.62 34.89
C LYS A 125 20.31 14.89 34.82
N GLY A 126 20.15 15.71 33.80
CA GLY A 126 20.90 16.97 33.62
C GLY A 126 20.40 18.17 34.44
N LYS A 127 19.23 18.08 35.10
CA LYS A 127 18.66 19.17 35.92
C LYS A 127 18.98 19.07 37.42
N GLY A 128 19.83 18.12 37.81
CA GLY A 128 20.21 17.86 39.21
C GLY A 128 21.70 18.05 39.50
N LYS A 129 22.32 19.11 38.97
CA LYS A 129 23.64 19.59 39.41
C LYS A 129 23.66 21.11 39.47
#